data_AF-H0J2V7-F1
#
_entry.id   AF-H0J2V7-F1
#
_cell.length_a   1.000
_cell.length_b   1.000
_cell.length_c   1.000
_cell.angle_alpha   90.00
_cell.angle_beta   90.00
_cell.angle_gamma   90.00
#
_symmetry.space_group_name_H-M   'P 1'
#
loop_
_entity.id
_entity.type
_entity.pdbx_description
1 polymer ?
#
loop_
_entity_poly.entity_id
_entity_poly.type
_entity_poly.pdbx_seq_one_letter_code
_entity_poly.pdbx_strand_id
1 'polypeptide(L)' 'MLRNNVTIIGTGEKTLMLAHGFGCDQNMWKYIAPQLKERYTLVLFDYV' A
#
# COMPACT_ATOMS: atom_id res chain seq x y z
N MET A 1 -18.80 -4.61 1.71
CA MET A 1 -17.41 -4.41 2.16
C MET A 1 -16.50 -5.22 1.26
N LEU A 2 -15.42 -4.65 0.73
CA LEU A 2 -14.39 -5.40 0.00
C LEU A 2 -13.44 -6.04 1.02
N ARG A 3 -13.23 -7.35 0.94
CA ARG A 3 -12.28 -8.06 1.79
C ARG A 3 -10.87 -7.48 1.57
N ASN A 4 -10.15 -7.17 2.65
CA ASN A 4 -8.79 -6.63 2.66
C ASN A 4 -8.59 -5.20 2.11
N ASN A 5 -9.64 -4.47 1.71
CA ASN A 5 -9.58 -3.06 1.28
C ASN A 5 -8.35 -2.71 0.40
N VAL A 6 -8.13 -3.46 -0.69
CA VAL A 6 -6.91 -3.36 -1.49
C VAL A 6 -6.84 -2.06 -2.29
N THR A 7 -5.69 -1.39 -2.24
CA THR A 7 -5.37 -0.20 -3.04
C THR A 7 -4.10 -0.45 -3.86
N ILE A 8 -4.15 -0.13 -5.16
CA ILE A 8 -3.00 -0.22 -6.07
C ILE A 8 -2.68 1.17 -6.62
N ILE A 9 -1.44 1.62 -6.46
CA ILE A 9 -0.96 2.93 -6.93
C ILE A 9 0.46 2.83 -7.50
N GLY A 10 0.89 3.83 -8.27
CA GLY A 10 2.23 3.88 -8.84
C GLY A 10 2.36 3.17 -10.19
N THR A 11 3.47 3.43 -10.88
CA THR A 11 3.66 3.06 -12.29
C THR A 11 5.00 2.38 -12.58
N GLY A 12 5.71 1.93 -11.54
CA GLY A 12 7.00 1.25 -11.70
C GLY A 12 6.85 -0.22 -12.08
N GLU A 13 7.80 -0.76 -12.85
CA GLU A 13 7.77 -2.17 -13.29
C GLU A 13 7.86 -3.18 -12.14
N LYS A 14 8.47 -2.77 -11.01
CA LYS A 14 8.61 -3.60 -9.81
C LYS A 14 7.45 -3.36 -8.85
N THR A 15 6.87 -4.44 -8.35
CA THR A 15 5.80 -4.39 -7.35
C THR A 15 6.34 -4.48 -5.93
N LEU A 16 5.86 -3.61 -5.04
CA LEU A 16 6.10 -3.67 -3.59
C LEU A 16 4.75 -3.80 -2.86
N MET A 17 4.68 -4.73 -1.91
CA MET A 17 3.51 -4.89 -1.04
C MET A 17 3.79 -4.25 0.32
N LEU A 18 2.91 -3.34 0.76
CA LEU A 18 3.06 -2.62 2.02
C LEU A 18 2.05 -3.15 3.05
N ALA A 19 2.53 -3.93 4.01
CA ALA A 19 1.72 -4.52 5.07
C ALA A 19 1.91 -3.75 6.38
N HIS A 20 0.83 -3.17 6.92
CA HIS A 20 0.89 -2.37 8.15
C HIS A 20 1.10 -3.22 9.41
N GLY A 21 1.29 -2.58 10.58
CA GLY A 21 1.39 -3.25 11.87
C GLY A 21 0.03 -3.47 12.55
N PHE A 22 0.03 -4.13 13.72
CA PHE A 22 -1.17 -4.33 14.55
C PHE A 22 -1.84 -3.01 14.95
N GLY A 23 -3.17 -2.97 14.94
CA GLY A 23 -3.97 -1.81 15.38
C GLY A 23 -3.94 -0.61 14.43
N CYS A 24 -3.45 -0.80 13.19
CA CYS A 24 -3.40 0.24 12.16
C CYS A 24 -4.12 -0.22 10.88
N ASP A 25 -4.06 0.61 9.84
CA ASP A 25 -4.52 0.33 8.48
C ASP A 25 -3.47 0.79 7.45
N GLN A 26 -3.77 0.63 6.16
CA GLN A 26 -2.89 1.03 5.06
C GLN A 26 -2.52 2.53 5.03
N ASN A 27 -3.25 3.42 5.73
CA ASN A 27 -2.94 4.85 5.79
C ASN A 27 -1.65 5.16 6.57
N MET A 28 -1.11 4.20 7.31
CA MET A 28 0.22 4.30 7.92
C MET A 28 1.30 4.70 6.91
N TRP A 29 1.13 4.32 5.65
CA TRP A 29 2.10 4.58 4.59
C TRP A 29 1.94 5.95 3.92
N LYS A 30 1.01 6.81 4.33
CA LYS A 30 0.66 8.06 3.63
C LYS A 30 1.83 9.03 3.37
N TYR A 31 2.87 8.99 4.21
CA TYR A 31 4.06 9.84 4.05
C TYR A 31 5.23 9.18 3.31
N ILE A 32 5.15 7.86 3.07
CA ILE A 32 6.20 7.06 2.41
C ILE A 32 5.76 6.65 0.99
N ALA A 33 4.46 6.32 0.83
CA ALA A 33 3.88 5.89 -0.42
C ALA A 33 4.07 6.90 -1.56
N PRO A 34 4.01 8.23 -1.37
CA PRO A 34 4.23 9.20 -2.45
C PRO A 34 5.61 9.08 -3.11
N GLN A 35 6.66 8.81 -2.34
CA GLN A 35 8.03 8.69 -2.85
C GLN A 35 8.27 7.32 -3.47
N LEU A 36 7.64 6.26 -2.94
CA LEU A 36 7.80 4.92 -3.50
C LEU A 36 7.01 4.74 -4.81
N LYS A 37 5.81 5.32 -4.93
CA LYS A 37 4.95 5.14 -6.11
C LYS A 37 5.54 5.72 -7.41
N GLU A 38 6.53 6.62 -7.29
CA GLU A 38 7.28 7.16 -8.43
C GLU A 38 8.19 6.11 -9.09
N ARG A 39 8.56 5.06 -8.35
CA ARG A 39 9.53 4.03 -8.80
C ARG A 39 8.96 2.62 -8.83
N TYR A 40 7.85 2.37 -8.14
CA TYR A 40 7.27 1.05 -7.93
C TYR A 40 5.76 1.09 -8.13
N THR A 41 5.17 -0.03 -8.53
CA THR A 41 3.75 -0.30 -8.28
C THR A 41 3.58 -0.76 -6.84
N LEU A 42 2.76 -0.06 -6.07
CA LEU A 42 2.49 -0.36 -4.67
C LEU A 42 1.16 -1.08 -4.54
N VAL A 43 1.15 -2.17 -3.80
CA VAL A 43 -0.05 -2.87 -3.35
C VAL A 43 -0.19 -2.66 -1.84
N LEU A 44 -1.25 -1.97 -1.44
CA LEU A 44 -1.61 -1.74 -0.04
C LEU A 44 -2.90 -2.51 0.27
N PHE A 45 -3.06 -2.93 1.53
CA PHE A 45 -4.23 -3.65 1.99
C PHE A 45 -4.41 -3.48 3.51
N ASP A 46 -5.61 -3.76 3.99
CA ASP A 46 -5.93 -3.83 5.42
C ASP A 46 -6.05 -5.30 5.85
N TYR A 47 -5.47 -5.65 7.00
CA TYR A 47 -5.72 -6.97 7.62
C TYR A 47 -7.20 -7.14 7.97
N VAL A 48 -7.69 -8.39 7.91
CA VAL A 48 -9.07 -8.81 8.24
C VAL A 48 -9.03 -9.78 9.39
#